data_AF-A0A813HZI5-F1
#
_entry.id   AF-A0A813HZI5-F1
#
_cell.length_a   1.000
_cell.length_b   1.000
_cell.length_c   1.000
_cell.angle_alpha   90.00
_cell.angle_beta   90.00
_cell.angle_gamma   90.00
#
_symmetry.space_group_name_H-M   'P 1'
#
loop_
_entity.id
_entity.type
_entity.pdbx_description
1 polymer ?
#
loop_
_entity_poly.entity_id
_entity_poly.type
_entity_poly.pdbx_seq_one_letter_code
_entity_poly.pdbx_strand_id
1 'polypeptide(L)'
;MMSFRTAGLRALNNPAHQLSARLALRATASSNGFGNGNGNGFDKVARQILQQHHPREWAIWKKIDRDRSGFLSRDEIRMMCRKMDATAHADVLVDILDPDNSGQCSFTRFIKHFKAVRMVRNTARLKHWNRTFGLGVAGNVAGHMAQAGEADASEAAPALPAALFTFYAPNPFTIDATEAEVLAQLATFPVTNAVIDFPTRGGNVQVEPEMGLYCDIVYTKEGDAVERLVPRRIAAFNDCSIRQLDGSEKLSEKKNWGHGSKGISLRSFRVNSISKGSLVDRLSLVSYIKRGEKIHQYSVDAPARNYLLFHDDLMDWIVKSINTQINTGKWEEIFSQLVKSDYPTSMWIALGAGEYTPWGA
;
A
#
# COMPACT_ATOMS: atom_id res chain seq x y z
N MET A 1 -7.13 9.59 2.34
CA MET A 1 -6.30 10.67 1.74
C MET A 1 -5.11 10.03 0.99
N MET A 2 -5.37 9.57 -0.23
CA MET A 2 -4.35 9.21 -1.23
C MET A 2 -4.39 10.33 -2.28
N SER A 3 -3.24 10.91 -2.58
CA SER A 3 -3.12 12.09 -3.45
C SER A 3 -2.72 11.64 -4.85
N PHE A 4 -3.67 11.61 -5.78
CA PHE A 4 -3.35 11.51 -7.21
C PHE A 4 -2.96 12.90 -7.73
N ARG A 5 -1.71 13.05 -8.14
CA ARG A 5 -1.29 14.13 -9.05
C ARG A 5 -1.14 13.53 -10.45
N THR A 6 -2.20 13.56 -11.23
CA THR A 6 -2.13 13.42 -12.69
C THR A 6 -2.24 14.82 -13.30
N ALA A 7 -1.11 15.51 -13.30
CA ALA A 7 -0.80 16.60 -14.22
C ALA A 7 0.72 16.79 -14.19
N GLY A 8 1.42 16.37 -15.25
CA GLY A 8 2.78 16.87 -15.51
C GLY A 8 3.96 15.90 -15.41
N LEU A 9 3.81 14.59 -15.70
CA LEU A 9 5.01 13.76 -15.91
C LEU A 9 5.86 14.22 -17.12
N ARG A 10 5.28 14.98 -18.07
CA ARG A 10 6.05 15.69 -19.11
C ARG A 10 6.69 17.01 -18.65
N ALA A 11 6.32 17.57 -17.49
CA ALA A 11 6.82 18.86 -17.01
C ALA A 11 8.05 18.75 -16.07
N LEU A 12 8.26 17.58 -15.44
CA LEU A 12 9.32 17.37 -14.45
C LEU A 12 10.74 17.20 -15.04
N ASN A 13 10.85 16.96 -16.35
CA ASN A 13 12.14 16.91 -17.08
C ASN A 13 12.52 18.22 -17.78
N ASN A 14 11.76 19.30 -17.57
CA ASN A 14 12.14 20.61 -18.09
C ASN A 14 13.27 21.23 -17.24
N PRO A 15 14.42 21.62 -17.81
CA PRO A 15 15.55 22.21 -17.08
C PRO A 15 15.17 23.45 -16.23
N ALA A 16 14.23 24.28 -16.72
CA ALA A 16 13.77 25.46 -16.00
C ALA A 16 13.00 25.11 -14.71
N HIS A 17 12.24 24.01 -14.76
CA HIS A 17 11.51 23.46 -13.62
C HIS A 17 12.45 22.82 -12.58
N GLN A 18 13.54 22.18 -13.00
CA GLN A 18 14.55 21.68 -12.05
C GLN A 18 15.34 22.81 -11.39
N LEU A 19 15.61 23.89 -12.14
CA LEU A 19 16.27 25.08 -11.62
C LEU A 19 15.43 25.77 -10.54
N SER A 20 14.11 25.92 -10.74
CA SER A 20 13.22 26.54 -9.75
C SER A 20 13.13 25.76 -8.44
N ALA A 21 13.10 24.43 -8.48
CA ALA A 21 13.15 23.58 -7.28
C ALA A 21 14.49 23.71 -6.53
N ARG A 22 15.62 23.75 -7.26
CA ARG A 22 16.95 23.99 -6.66
C ARG A 22 17.06 25.36 -6.01
N LEU A 23 16.49 26.39 -6.64
CA LEU A 23 16.44 27.75 -6.08
C LEU A 23 15.57 27.80 -4.81
N ALA A 24 14.42 27.12 -4.80
CA ALA A 24 13.55 27.03 -3.62
C ALA A 24 14.23 26.28 -2.44
N LEU A 25 14.96 25.20 -2.72
CA LEU A 25 15.77 24.50 -1.71
C LEU A 25 16.84 25.42 -1.10
N ARG A 26 17.51 26.24 -1.93
CA ARG A 26 18.54 27.20 -1.46
C ARG A 26 17.93 28.35 -0.65
N ALA A 27 16.83 28.94 -1.12
CA ALA A 27 16.16 30.06 -0.45
C ALA A 27 15.65 29.69 0.96
N THR A 28 15.12 28.48 1.12
CA THR A 28 14.64 27.97 2.43
C THR A 28 15.75 27.48 3.35
N ALA A 29 16.95 27.17 2.82
CA ALA A 29 18.11 26.88 3.64
C ALA A 29 18.72 28.14 4.27
N SER A 30 18.60 29.30 3.59
CA SER A 30 19.06 30.60 4.08
C SER A 30 18.12 31.28 5.10
N SER A 31 16.83 30.92 5.15
CA SER A 31 15.86 31.53 6.07
C SER A 31 15.87 30.93 7.49
N ASN A 32 16.52 29.78 7.71
CA ASN A 32 16.69 29.19 9.05
C ASN A 32 17.65 29.99 9.98
N GLY A 33 18.18 31.14 9.53
CA GLY A 33 19.18 31.92 10.26
C GLY A 33 18.73 33.25 10.86
N PHE A 34 17.58 33.83 10.47
CA PHE A 34 17.20 35.17 10.97
C PHE A 34 15.68 35.32 11.10
N GLY A 35 15.21 35.42 12.34
CA GLY A 35 13.87 35.91 12.64
C GLY A 35 13.79 37.41 12.37
N ASN A 36 13.03 37.82 11.35
CA ASN A 36 12.12 38.96 11.47
C ASN A 36 11.17 39.13 10.27
N GLY A 37 9.87 39.17 10.57
CA GLY A 37 8.95 40.18 10.05
C GLY A 37 8.32 40.01 8.66
N ASN A 38 9.07 39.69 7.59
CA ASN A 38 8.55 39.81 6.21
C ASN A 38 8.71 38.54 5.32
N GLY A 39 9.15 37.41 5.87
CA GLY A 39 9.46 36.17 5.13
C GLY A 39 8.26 35.30 4.71
N ASN A 40 7.05 35.57 5.21
CA ASN A 40 5.91 34.65 5.10
C ASN A 40 5.41 34.39 3.67
N GLY A 41 5.58 35.34 2.74
CA GLY A 41 5.16 35.17 1.34
C GLY A 41 6.12 34.30 0.53
N PHE A 42 7.42 34.58 0.65
CA PHE A 42 8.48 33.88 -0.09
C PHE A 42 8.65 32.43 0.38
N ASP A 43 8.61 32.18 1.68
CA ASP A 43 8.69 30.80 2.21
C ASP A 43 7.46 29.98 1.82
N LYS A 44 6.28 30.60 1.73
CA LYS A 44 5.05 29.92 1.28
C LYS A 44 5.12 29.55 -0.20
N VAL A 45 5.63 30.43 -1.05
CA VAL A 45 5.83 30.16 -2.49
C VAL A 45 6.91 29.10 -2.70
N ALA A 46 8.05 29.22 -2.03
CA ALA A 46 9.12 28.23 -2.09
C ALA A 46 8.63 26.85 -1.62
N ARG A 47 7.86 26.79 -0.53
CA ARG A 47 7.25 25.56 -0.05
C ARG A 47 6.24 24.97 -1.04
N GLN A 48 5.39 25.78 -1.66
CA GLN A 48 4.47 25.31 -2.71
C GLN A 48 5.23 24.72 -3.90
N ILE A 49 6.32 25.36 -4.34
CA ILE A 49 7.20 24.84 -5.40
C ILE A 49 7.76 23.48 -4.97
N LEU A 50 8.34 23.37 -3.77
CA LEU A 50 8.88 22.10 -3.27
C LEU A 50 7.81 20.99 -3.19
N GLN A 51 6.59 21.32 -2.74
CA GLN A 51 5.49 20.35 -2.71
C GLN A 51 5.09 19.86 -4.11
N GLN A 52 5.25 20.70 -5.13
CA GLN A 52 4.97 20.32 -6.50
C GLN A 52 6.05 19.44 -7.11
N HIS A 53 7.31 19.70 -6.78
CA HIS A 53 8.46 18.95 -7.27
C HIS A 53 8.76 17.67 -6.48
N HIS A 54 8.33 17.59 -5.22
CA HIS A 54 8.52 16.44 -4.33
C HIS A 54 7.18 15.89 -3.83
N PRO A 55 6.26 15.49 -4.72
CA PRO A 55 4.91 15.12 -4.34
C PRO A 55 4.87 13.84 -3.48
N ARG A 56 5.84 12.94 -3.63
CA ARG A 56 5.95 11.69 -2.87
C ARG A 56 6.39 11.96 -1.44
N GLU A 57 7.47 12.71 -1.29
CA GLU A 57 8.00 13.18 -0.01
C GLU A 57 6.92 13.98 0.71
N TRP A 58 6.21 14.85 -0.01
CA TRP A 58 5.12 15.64 0.55
C TRP A 58 3.95 14.77 1.05
N ALA A 59 3.55 13.75 0.29
CA ALA A 59 2.51 12.82 0.72
C ALA A 59 2.89 12.07 2.00
N ILE A 60 4.16 11.69 2.14
CA ILE A 60 4.69 11.03 3.34
C ILE A 60 4.75 12.04 4.50
N TRP A 61 5.33 13.21 4.27
CA TRP A 61 5.42 14.30 5.24
C TRP A 61 4.06 14.59 5.88
N LYS A 62 3.02 14.82 5.08
CA LYS A 62 1.66 15.12 5.56
C LYS A 62 1.04 14.01 6.42
N LYS A 63 1.51 12.76 6.29
CA LYS A 63 1.03 11.66 7.14
C LYS A 63 1.74 11.65 8.50
N ILE A 64 2.92 12.25 8.58
CA ILE A 64 3.74 12.35 9.79
C ILE A 64 3.40 13.64 10.56
N ASP A 65 3.23 14.76 9.85
CA ASP A 65 2.81 16.09 10.33
C ASP A 65 1.32 16.06 10.72
N ARG A 66 1.02 15.59 11.93
CA ARG A 66 -0.35 15.32 12.39
C ARG A 66 -1.01 16.58 12.92
N ASP A 67 -0.24 17.45 13.56
CA ASP A 67 -0.74 18.72 14.09
C ASP A 67 -0.85 19.80 13.00
N ARG A 68 -0.30 19.54 11.80
CA ARG A 68 -0.30 20.45 10.65
C ARG A 68 0.43 21.76 10.96
N SER A 69 1.36 21.73 11.92
CA SER A 69 2.25 22.85 12.24
C SER A 69 3.11 23.24 11.04
N GLY A 70 3.33 22.29 10.12
CA GLY A 70 4.16 22.47 8.95
C GLY A 70 5.63 22.17 9.21
N PHE A 71 5.95 21.63 10.39
CA PHE A 71 7.22 21.06 10.79
C PHE A 71 6.99 19.64 11.29
N LEU A 72 8.01 18.79 11.32
CA LEU A 72 7.93 17.51 12.03
C LEU A 72 8.64 17.64 13.36
N SER A 73 7.90 17.46 14.44
CA SER A 73 8.49 17.31 15.76
C SER A 73 9.21 15.97 15.91
N ARG A 74 10.11 15.89 16.89
CA ARG A 74 10.78 14.63 17.26
C ARG A 74 9.79 13.52 17.60
N ASP A 75 8.71 13.87 18.29
CA ASP A 75 7.68 12.92 18.70
C ASP A 75 6.88 12.39 17.51
N GLU A 76 6.61 13.21 16.49
CA GLU A 76 5.97 12.75 15.26
C GLU A 76 6.87 11.79 14.47
N ILE A 77 8.17 12.08 14.39
CA ILE A 77 9.16 11.18 13.76
C ILE A 77 9.23 9.85 14.53
N ARG A 78 9.36 9.90 15.86
CA ARG A 78 9.35 8.70 16.71
C ARG A 78 8.07 7.91 16.58
N MET A 79 6.91 8.58 16.54
CA MET A 79 5.61 7.94 16.39
C MET A 79 5.47 7.27 15.03
N MET A 80 5.99 7.87 13.95
CA MET A 80 6.06 7.22 12.65
C MET A 80 6.89 5.94 12.74
N CYS A 81 8.10 5.98 13.31
CA CYS A 81 8.94 4.79 13.48
C CYS A 81 8.23 3.72 14.31
N ARG A 82 7.59 4.10 15.42
CA ARG A 82 6.84 3.18 16.28
C ARG A 82 5.69 2.48 15.54
N LYS A 83 4.93 3.22 14.71
CA LYS A 83 3.84 2.67 13.89
C LYS A 83 4.31 1.71 12.80
N MET A 84 5.55 1.86 12.34
CA MET A 84 6.16 0.94 11.38
C MET A 84 6.92 -0.21 12.05
N ASP A 85 6.90 -0.30 13.39
CA ASP A 85 7.72 -1.22 14.18
C ASP A 85 9.23 -1.07 13.94
N ALA A 86 9.65 0.18 13.75
CA ALA A 86 11.02 0.60 13.49
C ALA A 86 11.61 1.42 14.67
N THR A 87 11.09 1.20 15.88
CA THR A 87 11.42 2.02 17.08
C THR A 87 12.93 2.10 17.34
N ALA A 88 13.69 1.03 17.05
CA ALA A 88 15.14 1.01 17.21
C ALA A 88 15.89 2.03 16.33
N HIS A 89 15.29 2.49 15.23
CA HIS A 89 15.87 3.49 14.34
C HIS A 89 15.38 4.91 14.63
N ALA A 90 14.51 5.10 15.64
CA ALA A 90 13.79 6.35 15.82
C ALA A 90 14.70 7.52 16.18
N ASP A 91 15.60 7.34 17.16
CA ASP A 91 16.49 8.42 17.62
C ASP A 91 17.55 8.74 16.56
N VAL A 92 18.13 7.74 15.90
CA VAL A 92 19.04 7.94 14.76
C VAL A 92 18.35 8.74 13.64
N LEU A 93 17.08 8.44 13.33
CA LEU A 93 16.35 9.18 12.32
C LEU A 93 16.03 10.61 12.77
N VAL A 94 15.74 10.83 14.05
CA VAL A 94 15.56 12.17 14.62
C VAL A 94 16.85 12.97 14.46
N ASP A 95 18.00 12.43 14.84
CA ASP A 95 19.28 13.14 14.77
C ASP A 95 19.66 13.51 13.33
N ILE A 96 19.37 12.62 12.37
CA ILE A 96 19.57 12.91 10.94
C ILE A 96 18.63 14.02 10.44
N LEU A 97 17.38 14.04 10.91
CA LEU A 97 16.36 15.00 10.48
C LEU A 97 16.40 16.32 11.25
N ASP A 98 17.08 16.38 12.40
CA ASP A 98 17.20 17.53 13.30
C ASP A 98 18.62 17.64 13.90
N PRO A 99 19.67 17.78 13.05
CA PRO A 99 21.07 17.73 13.48
C PRO A 99 21.49 18.94 14.32
N ASP A 100 20.75 20.04 14.26
CA ASP A 100 20.95 21.26 15.05
C ASP A 100 20.17 21.26 16.37
N ASN A 101 19.47 20.17 16.68
CA ASN A 101 18.68 20.03 17.90
C ASN A 101 17.63 21.14 18.08
N SER A 102 17.10 21.66 16.97
CA SER A 102 16.05 22.68 16.95
C SER A 102 14.70 22.17 17.49
N GLY A 103 14.52 20.84 17.51
CA GLY A 103 13.27 20.18 17.86
C GLY A 103 12.27 20.10 16.71
N GLN A 104 12.59 20.70 15.55
CA GLN A 104 11.70 20.79 14.40
C GLN A 104 12.44 20.46 13.10
N CYS A 105 11.96 19.48 12.35
CA CYS A 105 12.37 19.27 10.97
C CYS A 105 11.48 20.12 10.06
N SER A 106 12.04 20.80 9.05
CA SER A 106 11.27 21.47 7.98
C SER A 106 11.15 20.60 6.74
N PHE A 107 10.20 20.89 5.84
CA PHE A 107 9.99 20.06 4.64
C PHE A 107 11.23 20.03 3.73
N THR A 108 11.93 21.16 3.60
CA THR A 108 13.22 21.27 2.92
C THR A 108 14.25 20.31 3.51
N ARG A 109 14.37 20.29 4.84
CA ARG A 109 15.32 19.40 5.55
C ARG A 109 14.96 17.94 5.36
N PHE A 110 13.68 17.60 5.42
CA PHE A 110 13.21 16.24 5.17
C PHE A 110 13.47 15.76 3.74
N ILE A 111 13.32 16.60 2.73
CA ILE A 111 13.71 16.25 1.34
C ILE A 111 15.21 15.97 1.30
N LYS A 112 16.05 16.85 1.87
CA LYS A 112 17.51 16.69 1.89
C LYS A 112 17.94 15.36 2.51
N HIS A 113 17.25 14.92 3.55
CA HIS A 113 17.56 13.70 4.30
C HIS A 113 16.60 12.53 4.00
N PHE A 114 15.81 12.62 2.93
CA PHE A 114 14.76 11.64 2.62
C PHE A 114 15.30 10.22 2.40
N LYS A 115 16.57 10.09 1.99
CA LYS A 115 17.24 8.79 1.87
C LYS A 115 17.23 7.99 3.18
N ALA A 116 17.44 8.65 4.33
CA ALA A 116 17.41 8.01 5.65
C ALA A 116 15.98 7.59 6.03
N VAL A 117 14.99 8.46 5.78
CA VAL A 117 13.56 8.15 5.97
C VAL A 117 13.16 6.94 5.14
N ARG A 118 13.58 6.90 3.86
CA ARG A 118 13.35 5.79 2.95
C ARG A 118 14.00 4.50 3.45
N MET A 119 15.23 4.57 3.96
CA MET A 119 15.94 3.41 4.50
C MET A 119 15.21 2.80 5.69
N VAL A 120 14.86 3.59 6.72
CA VAL A 120 14.12 3.11 7.89
C VAL A 120 12.79 2.48 7.49
N ARG A 121 12.05 3.12 6.57
CA ARG A 121 10.80 2.59 6.02
C ARG A 121 11.00 1.27 5.29
N ASN A 122 12.08 1.13 4.52
CA ASN A 122 12.40 -0.10 3.78
C ASN A 122 12.81 -1.23 4.73
N THR A 123 13.64 -0.98 5.74
CA THR A 123 14.05 -1.99 6.72
C THR A 123 12.86 -2.48 7.55
N ALA A 124 12.02 -1.56 8.03
CA ALA A 124 10.79 -1.89 8.72
C ALA A 124 9.89 -2.79 7.87
N ARG A 125 9.77 -2.47 6.58
CA ARG A 125 9.02 -3.24 5.60
C ARG A 125 9.58 -4.65 5.40
N LEU A 126 10.90 -4.80 5.25
CA LEU A 126 11.56 -6.11 5.14
C LEU A 126 11.25 -6.99 6.34
N LYS A 127 11.31 -6.43 7.55
CA LYS A 127 11.00 -7.14 8.79
C LYS A 127 9.56 -7.71 8.81
N HIS A 128 8.59 -6.98 8.25
CA HIS A 128 7.17 -7.40 8.26
C HIS A 128 6.78 -8.30 7.10
N TRP A 129 7.55 -8.31 6.01
CA TRP A 129 7.12 -8.93 4.76
C TRP A 129 8.04 -10.04 4.23
N ASN A 130 9.23 -10.22 4.79
CA ASN A 130 10.16 -11.28 4.37
C ASN A 130 9.60 -12.71 4.56
N ARG A 131 8.59 -12.91 5.41
CA ARG A 131 7.87 -14.18 5.57
C ARG A 131 6.35 -14.02 5.44
N THR A 132 5.92 -13.00 4.69
CA THR A 132 4.50 -12.68 4.54
C THR A 132 4.06 -12.80 3.10
N PHE A 133 3.16 -13.73 2.83
CA PHE A 133 2.54 -13.91 1.52
C PHE A 133 1.46 -12.84 1.26
N GLY A 134 1.19 -12.56 -0.01
CA GLY A 134 0.15 -11.63 -0.45
C GLY A 134 -0.84 -12.31 -1.37
N LEU A 135 -2.08 -12.42 -0.90
CA LEU A 135 -3.16 -13.17 -1.53
C LEU A 135 -4.36 -12.27 -1.79
N GLY A 136 -5.04 -12.41 -2.92
CA GLY A 136 -6.29 -11.72 -3.19
C GLY A 136 -7.44 -12.70 -3.42
N VAL A 137 -8.65 -12.30 -3.01
CA VAL A 137 -9.88 -13.03 -3.26
C VAL A 137 -10.63 -12.37 -4.42
N ALA A 138 -10.72 -13.06 -5.55
CA ALA A 138 -11.43 -12.56 -6.72
C ALA A 138 -12.94 -12.79 -6.56
N GLY A 139 -13.75 -11.76 -6.79
CA GLY A 139 -15.21 -11.88 -6.90
C GLY A 139 -15.96 -12.10 -5.60
N ASN A 140 -15.46 -11.63 -4.45
CA ASN A 140 -16.15 -11.76 -3.15
C ASN A 140 -17.24 -10.71 -2.90
N VAL A 141 -17.57 -9.89 -3.90
CA VAL A 141 -18.64 -8.88 -3.85
C VAL A 141 -19.46 -9.02 -5.13
N ALA A 142 -20.78 -9.14 -5.00
CA ALA A 142 -21.69 -9.29 -6.11
C ALA A 142 -21.54 -8.12 -7.10
N GLY A 143 -21.58 -8.41 -8.41
CA GLY A 143 -21.52 -7.38 -9.46
C GLY A 143 -20.17 -6.65 -9.63
N HIS A 144 -19.27 -6.72 -8.64
CA HIS A 144 -17.98 -6.02 -8.68
C HIS A 144 -17.13 -6.43 -9.88
N MET A 145 -17.02 -7.73 -10.17
CA MET A 145 -16.22 -8.20 -11.31
C MET A 145 -16.73 -7.66 -12.65
N ALA A 146 -18.04 -7.46 -12.79
CA ALA A 146 -18.62 -6.84 -13.98
C ALA A 146 -18.26 -5.35 -14.05
N GLN A 147 -18.35 -4.61 -12.94
CA GLN A 147 -17.90 -3.21 -12.87
C GLN A 147 -16.41 -3.05 -13.16
N ALA A 148 -15.62 -4.05 -12.79
CA ALA A 148 -14.18 -4.14 -13.04
C ALA A 148 -13.83 -4.57 -14.47
N GLY A 149 -14.80 -4.99 -15.30
CA GLY A 149 -14.54 -5.55 -16.64
C GLY A 149 -13.84 -6.91 -16.62
N GLU A 150 -13.93 -7.66 -15.52
CA GLU A 150 -13.25 -8.95 -15.30
C GLU A 150 -14.23 -10.15 -15.29
N ALA A 151 -15.53 -9.90 -15.48
CA ALA A 151 -16.57 -10.93 -15.56
C ALA A 151 -16.72 -11.48 -16.99
N ASP A 152 -16.95 -12.79 -17.10
CA ASP A 152 -17.37 -13.41 -18.35
C ASP A 152 -18.86 -13.12 -18.61
N ALA A 153 -19.21 -12.84 -19.86
CA ALA A 153 -20.48 -12.20 -20.23
C ALA A 153 -21.75 -13.07 -20.04
N SER A 154 -21.66 -14.28 -19.48
CA SER A 154 -22.78 -15.26 -19.51
C SER A 154 -23.09 -16.01 -18.22
N GLU A 155 -22.59 -15.60 -17.04
CA GLU A 155 -22.85 -16.34 -15.81
C GLU A 155 -23.78 -15.61 -14.81
N ALA A 156 -24.64 -16.38 -14.16
CA ALA A 156 -25.48 -15.92 -13.05
C ALA A 156 -24.60 -15.42 -11.89
N ALA A 157 -25.13 -14.51 -11.06
CA ALA A 157 -24.39 -13.97 -9.92
C ALA A 157 -23.89 -15.12 -9.01
N PRO A 158 -22.56 -15.28 -8.82
CA PRO A 158 -22.02 -16.41 -8.10
C PRO A 158 -22.32 -16.31 -6.60
N ALA A 159 -22.59 -17.45 -5.96
CA ALA A 159 -22.82 -17.54 -4.52
C ALA A 159 -21.53 -17.62 -3.69
N LEU A 160 -20.38 -17.78 -4.36
CA LEU A 160 -19.06 -17.92 -3.76
C LEU A 160 -18.05 -17.03 -4.51
N PRO A 161 -16.90 -16.69 -3.89
CA PRO A 161 -15.83 -16.03 -4.63
C PRO A 161 -15.31 -16.92 -5.76
N ALA A 162 -14.79 -16.30 -6.82
CA ALA A 162 -14.40 -16.99 -8.04
C ALA A 162 -13.11 -17.79 -7.89
N ALA A 163 -12.07 -17.18 -7.32
CA ALA A 163 -10.74 -17.78 -7.18
C ALA A 163 -9.86 -16.98 -6.23
N LEU A 164 -8.72 -17.56 -5.87
CA LEU A 164 -7.59 -16.86 -5.27
C LEU A 164 -6.57 -16.44 -6.33
N PHE A 165 -5.84 -15.35 -6.08
CA PHE A 165 -4.66 -14.99 -6.87
C PHE A 165 -3.53 -14.49 -5.96
N THR A 166 -2.29 -14.70 -6.39
CA THR A 166 -1.13 -14.18 -5.67
C THR A 166 -0.80 -12.78 -6.14
N PHE A 167 -0.71 -11.82 -5.22
CA PHE A 167 -0.14 -10.49 -5.54
C PHE A 167 1.29 -10.32 -5.01
N TYR A 168 1.72 -11.15 -4.07
CA TYR A 168 3.09 -11.14 -3.56
C TYR A 168 3.48 -12.51 -3.00
N ALA A 169 4.63 -13.01 -3.41
CA ALA A 169 5.24 -14.21 -2.89
C ALA A 169 6.63 -13.84 -2.34
N PRO A 170 6.88 -13.89 -1.02
CA PRO A 170 8.23 -13.71 -0.51
C PRO A 170 9.09 -14.87 -1.00
N ASN A 171 10.32 -14.63 -1.42
CA ASN A 171 11.27 -15.69 -1.69
C ASN A 171 12.31 -15.65 -0.55
N PRO A 172 12.59 -16.75 0.16
CA PRO A 172 13.71 -16.78 1.08
C PRO A 172 14.99 -16.39 0.33
N PHE A 173 15.80 -15.52 0.94
CA PHE A 173 17.14 -15.29 0.42
C PHE A 173 17.95 -16.57 0.63
N THR A 174 18.45 -17.15 -0.45
CA THR A 174 19.52 -18.13 -0.33
C THR A 174 20.79 -17.40 0.12
N ILE A 175 21.67 -18.10 0.82
CA ILE A 175 22.98 -17.56 1.27
C ILE A 175 23.83 -17.16 0.04
N ASP A 176 23.54 -17.79 -1.10
CA ASP A 176 24.21 -17.58 -2.39
C ASP A 176 23.53 -16.52 -3.27
N ALA A 177 22.42 -15.92 -2.84
CA ALA A 177 21.74 -14.88 -3.61
C ALA A 177 22.63 -13.63 -3.70
N THR A 178 22.93 -13.21 -4.92
CA THR A 178 23.69 -11.98 -5.15
C THR A 178 22.90 -10.76 -4.67
N GLU A 179 23.60 -9.68 -4.29
CA GLU A 179 22.94 -8.41 -3.92
C GLU A 179 22.00 -7.91 -5.03
N ALA A 180 22.33 -8.15 -6.30
CA ALA A 180 21.49 -7.81 -7.43
C ALA A 180 20.20 -8.66 -7.50
N GLU A 181 20.27 -9.96 -7.21
CA GLU A 181 19.09 -10.85 -7.13
C GLU A 181 18.22 -10.51 -5.92
N VAL A 182 18.84 -10.25 -4.77
CA VAL A 182 18.18 -9.73 -3.57
C VAL A 182 17.46 -8.42 -3.89
N LEU A 183 18.13 -7.46 -4.53
CA LEU A 183 17.54 -6.18 -4.89
C LEU A 183 16.47 -6.29 -5.98
N ALA A 184 16.61 -7.19 -6.97
CA ALA A 184 15.63 -7.44 -8.02
C ALA A 184 14.36 -8.15 -7.48
N GLN A 185 14.49 -9.05 -6.50
CA GLN A 185 13.35 -9.70 -5.85
C GLN A 185 12.71 -8.79 -4.78
N LEU A 186 13.50 -7.93 -4.14
CA LEU A 186 13.01 -6.82 -3.32
C LEU A 186 12.41 -5.68 -4.15
N ALA A 187 12.64 -5.66 -5.47
CA ALA A 187 12.24 -4.58 -6.36
C ALA A 187 10.73 -4.53 -6.62
N THR A 188 9.97 -5.58 -6.35
CA THR A 188 8.51 -5.52 -6.59
C THR A 188 7.68 -6.00 -5.41
N PHE A 189 8.14 -5.68 -4.19
CA PHE A 189 7.23 -5.62 -3.04
C PHE A 189 6.12 -4.59 -3.31
N PRO A 190 4.85 -5.00 -3.43
CA PRO A 190 3.84 -4.17 -4.06
C PRO A 190 3.27 -3.09 -3.15
N VAL A 191 3.34 -3.29 -1.82
CA VAL A 191 2.58 -2.49 -0.87
C VAL A 191 3.29 -1.18 -0.52
N THR A 192 2.53 -0.10 -0.49
CA THR A 192 2.92 1.22 0.00
C THR A 192 1.94 1.67 1.07
N ASN A 193 2.38 2.58 1.93
CA ASN A 193 1.49 3.20 2.91
C ASN A 193 1.17 4.66 2.59
N ALA A 194 1.68 5.21 1.48
CA ALA A 194 1.57 6.64 1.17
C ALA A 194 1.23 6.92 -0.29
N VAL A 195 2.02 6.38 -1.22
CA VAL A 195 1.94 6.70 -2.65
C VAL A 195 1.94 5.41 -3.45
N ILE A 196 0.89 5.23 -4.22
CA ILE A 196 0.78 4.22 -5.28
C ILE A 196 1.45 4.79 -6.52
N ASP A 197 2.38 4.03 -7.09
CA ASP A 197 3.11 4.42 -8.28
C ASP A 197 2.31 3.94 -9.51
N PHE A 198 2.17 4.79 -10.53
CA PHE A 198 1.47 4.39 -11.76
C PHE A 198 2.37 3.44 -12.56
N PRO A 199 1.83 2.34 -13.15
CA PRO A 199 2.63 1.40 -13.91
C PRO A 199 3.26 2.05 -15.15
N THR A 200 4.41 1.52 -15.57
CA THR A 200 5.11 1.97 -16.80
C THR A 200 4.58 1.31 -18.07
N ARG A 201 3.77 0.25 -17.92
CA ARG A 201 3.13 -0.52 -18.99
C ARG A 201 1.66 -0.73 -18.69
N GLY A 202 0.86 -0.93 -19.74
CA GLY A 202 -0.58 -1.05 -19.64
C GLY A 202 -1.28 0.28 -19.37
N GLY A 203 -2.60 0.22 -19.20
CA GLY A 203 -3.46 1.37 -19.05
C GLY A 203 -4.71 1.07 -18.25
N ASN A 204 -5.51 2.12 -18.05
CA ASN A 204 -6.76 2.08 -17.30
C ASN A 204 -6.60 1.43 -15.91
N VAL A 205 -5.73 2.02 -15.09
CA VAL A 205 -5.45 1.51 -13.75
C VAL A 205 -6.61 1.85 -12.83
N GLN A 206 -7.18 0.82 -12.21
CA GLN A 206 -8.28 0.97 -11.26
C GLN A 206 -7.76 0.84 -9.83
N VAL A 207 -8.29 1.71 -8.97
CA VAL A 207 -8.12 1.64 -7.52
C VAL A 207 -9.19 0.69 -7.01
N GLU A 208 -8.82 -0.26 -6.17
CA GLU A 208 -9.74 -1.27 -5.63
C GLU A 208 -9.70 -1.18 -4.11
N PRO A 209 -10.50 -0.29 -3.49
CA PRO A 209 -10.50 -0.14 -2.05
C PRO A 209 -11.15 -1.38 -1.43
N GLU A 210 -10.38 -2.10 -0.61
CA GLU A 210 -10.80 -3.35 0.00
C GLU A 210 -10.47 -3.42 1.49
N MET A 211 -11.04 -4.40 2.18
CA MET A 211 -10.56 -4.79 3.48
C MET A 211 -9.39 -5.77 3.32
N GLY A 212 -8.27 -5.46 3.98
CA GLY A 212 -7.12 -6.36 4.09
C GLY A 212 -7.15 -7.11 5.41
N LEU A 213 -6.97 -8.42 5.36
CA LEU A 213 -6.88 -9.31 6.52
C LEU A 213 -5.47 -9.88 6.66
N TYR A 214 -4.86 -9.72 7.82
CA TYR A 214 -3.59 -10.34 8.17
C TYR A 214 -3.83 -11.59 9.02
N CYS A 215 -3.27 -12.71 8.58
CA CYS A 215 -3.38 -14.00 9.25
C CYS A 215 -2.00 -14.64 9.46
N ASP A 216 -1.86 -15.38 10.55
CA ASP A 216 -0.81 -16.40 10.65
C ASP A 216 -1.25 -17.62 9.83
N ILE A 217 -0.28 -18.33 9.23
CA ILE A 217 -0.52 -19.57 8.49
C ILE A 217 -0.13 -20.75 9.38
N VAL A 218 -1.03 -21.72 9.53
CA VAL A 218 -0.76 -22.99 10.20
C VAL A 218 -0.78 -24.09 9.14
N TYR A 219 0.37 -24.73 8.93
CA TYR A 219 0.53 -25.86 8.03
C TYR A 219 0.23 -27.18 8.77
N THR A 220 -0.14 -28.21 8.00
CA THR A 220 -0.22 -29.59 8.51
C THR A 220 1.13 -30.04 9.08
N LYS A 221 1.11 -31.06 9.93
CA LYS A 221 2.34 -31.62 10.52
C LYS A 221 3.29 -32.14 9.44
N GLU A 222 2.74 -32.64 8.35
CA GLU A 222 3.42 -33.16 7.17
C GLU A 222 3.96 -32.02 6.28
N GLY A 223 3.46 -30.80 6.45
CA GLY A 223 3.87 -29.62 5.68
C GLY A 223 3.36 -29.61 4.23
N ASP A 224 2.43 -30.48 3.88
CA ASP A 224 1.88 -30.68 2.54
C ASP A 224 0.57 -29.95 2.25
N ALA A 225 0.00 -29.29 3.28
CA ALA A 225 -1.19 -28.46 3.15
C ALA A 225 -1.23 -27.35 4.20
N VAL A 226 -2.06 -26.32 3.96
CA VAL A 226 -2.47 -25.38 4.99
C VAL A 226 -3.61 -26.00 5.79
N GLU A 227 -3.45 -26.13 7.11
CA GLU A 227 -4.47 -26.64 8.02
C GLU A 227 -5.50 -25.55 8.34
N ARG A 228 -5.03 -24.35 8.72
CA ARG A 228 -5.88 -23.21 9.06
C ARG A 228 -5.15 -21.87 8.99
N LEU A 229 -5.93 -20.80 9.00
CA LEU A 229 -5.44 -19.43 9.10
C LEU A 229 -5.93 -18.80 10.41
N VAL A 230 -5.08 -18.01 11.08
CA VAL A 230 -5.42 -17.36 12.35
C VAL A 230 -5.47 -15.84 12.17
N PRO A 231 -6.65 -15.20 12.20
CA PRO A 231 -6.79 -13.76 12.06
C PRO A 231 -6.04 -12.99 13.15
N ARG A 232 -5.30 -11.95 12.74
CA ARG A 232 -4.52 -11.10 13.64
C ARG A 232 -4.81 -9.62 13.47
N ARG A 233 -5.00 -9.15 12.23
CA ARG A 233 -5.25 -7.72 11.96
C ARG A 233 -6.17 -7.49 10.79
N ILE A 234 -6.89 -6.38 10.83
CA ILE A 234 -7.65 -5.83 9.71
C ILE A 234 -7.12 -4.44 9.38
N ALA A 235 -7.00 -4.11 8.09
CA ALA A 235 -6.60 -2.79 7.62
C ALA A 235 -7.42 -2.38 6.39
N ALA A 236 -7.56 -1.07 6.16
CA ALA A 236 -7.96 -0.60 4.84
C ALA A 236 -6.82 -0.91 3.85
N PHE A 237 -7.17 -1.56 2.75
CA PHE A 237 -6.29 -2.00 1.69
C PHE A 237 -6.74 -1.40 0.36
N ASN A 238 -5.84 -1.39 -0.61
CA ASN A 238 -6.12 -0.96 -1.96
C ASN A 238 -5.43 -1.92 -2.93
N ASP A 239 -6.22 -2.76 -3.58
CA ASP A 239 -5.77 -3.85 -4.44
C ASP A 239 -5.69 -3.46 -5.92
N CYS A 240 -5.04 -2.34 -6.24
CA CYS A 240 -5.11 -1.76 -7.59
C CYS A 240 -4.79 -2.75 -8.72
N SER A 241 -5.45 -2.55 -9.87
CA SER A 241 -5.35 -3.44 -11.02
C SER A 241 -5.11 -2.66 -12.31
N ILE A 242 -4.32 -3.23 -13.21
CA ILE A 242 -4.20 -2.77 -14.60
C ILE A 242 -5.29 -3.44 -15.42
N ARG A 243 -6.26 -2.69 -15.94
CA ARG A 243 -7.37 -3.28 -16.73
C ARG A 243 -6.95 -3.65 -18.14
N GLN A 244 -6.02 -2.90 -18.72
CA GLN A 244 -5.52 -3.14 -20.07
C GLN A 244 -4.02 -3.40 -20.01
N LEU A 245 -3.64 -4.67 -20.12
CA LEU A 245 -2.25 -5.10 -20.12
C LEU A 245 -2.03 -6.15 -21.22
N ASP A 246 -1.45 -5.71 -22.34
CA ASP A 246 -1.18 -6.60 -23.48
C ASP A 246 -0.19 -7.70 -23.11
N GLY A 247 -0.50 -8.92 -23.54
CA GLY A 247 0.30 -10.12 -23.29
C GLY A 247 0.19 -10.66 -21.86
N SER A 248 -0.79 -10.19 -21.07
CA SER A 248 -1.08 -10.77 -19.76
C SER A 248 -2.03 -11.96 -19.89
N GLU A 249 -1.65 -13.09 -19.31
CA GLU A 249 -2.44 -14.32 -19.26
C GLU A 249 -3.02 -14.56 -17.86
N LYS A 250 -2.36 -14.03 -16.82
CA LYS A 250 -2.72 -14.25 -15.42
C LYS A 250 -3.21 -12.99 -14.74
N LEU A 251 -4.17 -13.12 -13.82
CA LEU A 251 -4.66 -11.97 -13.06
C LEU A 251 -3.56 -11.35 -12.18
N SER A 252 -2.66 -12.17 -11.63
CA SER A 252 -1.54 -11.73 -10.78
C SER A 252 -0.62 -10.71 -11.47
N GLU A 253 -0.40 -10.85 -12.79
CA GLU A 253 0.41 -9.93 -13.61
C GLU A 253 -0.20 -8.53 -13.69
N LYS A 254 -1.54 -8.44 -13.71
CA LYS A 254 -2.28 -7.17 -13.68
C LYS A 254 -2.29 -6.53 -12.29
N LYS A 255 -1.99 -7.32 -11.25
CA LYS A 255 -2.11 -6.94 -9.84
C LYS A 255 -0.79 -6.44 -9.26
N ASN A 256 0.37 -6.83 -9.77
CA ASN A 256 1.67 -6.40 -9.23
C ASN A 256 2.63 -5.91 -10.32
N TRP A 257 2.69 -4.59 -10.53
CA TRP A 257 3.71 -3.91 -11.36
C TRP A 257 4.90 -3.38 -10.55
N GLY A 258 5.04 -3.85 -9.32
CA GLY A 258 6.12 -3.46 -8.43
C GLY A 258 5.75 -2.50 -7.33
N HIS A 259 6.77 -1.84 -6.79
CA HIS A 259 6.61 -0.97 -5.63
C HIS A 259 5.50 0.06 -5.85
N GLY A 260 4.56 0.11 -4.90
CA GLY A 260 3.45 1.03 -4.98
C GLY A 260 2.33 0.56 -5.89
N SER A 261 2.26 -0.71 -6.28
CA SER A 261 1.08 -1.27 -6.93
C SER A 261 -0.09 -1.51 -5.98
N LYS A 262 0.17 -1.67 -4.68
CA LYS A 262 -0.84 -1.89 -3.64
C LYS A 262 -0.75 -0.85 -2.54
N GLY A 263 -1.88 -0.51 -1.92
CA GLY A 263 -1.93 0.41 -0.78
C GLY A 263 -2.37 -0.28 0.50
N ILE A 264 -1.71 -0.02 1.62
CA ILE A 264 -2.19 -0.40 2.95
C ILE A 264 -2.20 0.79 3.89
N SER A 265 -3.21 0.85 4.74
CA SER A 265 -3.27 1.83 5.81
C SER A 265 -2.12 1.63 6.81
N LEU A 266 -1.54 2.75 7.28
CA LEU A 266 -0.62 2.75 8.43
C LEU A 266 -1.30 2.30 9.73
N ARG A 267 -2.62 2.41 9.80
CA ARG A 267 -3.42 1.95 10.93
C ARG A 267 -4.07 0.62 10.56
N SER A 268 -3.98 -0.31 11.48
CA SER A 268 -4.71 -1.58 11.47
C SER A 268 -5.35 -1.81 12.83
N PHE A 269 -6.41 -2.61 12.84
CA PHE A 269 -7.09 -3.07 14.03
C PHE A 269 -6.60 -4.46 14.38
N ARG A 270 -6.24 -4.71 15.64
CA ARG A 270 -5.98 -6.08 16.10
C ARG A 270 -7.31 -6.81 16.21
N VAL A 271 -7.34 -8.04 15.73
CA VAL A 271 -8.47 -8.95 15.83
C VAL A 271 -7.96 -10.32 16.29
N ASN A 272 -8.79 -11.04 17.04
CA ASN A 272 -8.51 -12.43 17.43
C ASN A 272 -9.44 -13.43 16.72
N SER A 273 -10.43 -12.91 15.99
CA SER A 273 -11.44 -13.67 15.25
C SER A 273 -12.11 -12.70 14.26
N ILE A 274 -12.63 -13.25 13.16
CA ILE A 274 -13.53 -12.56 12.24
C ILE A 274 -14.95 -13.13 12.28
N SER A 275 -15.28 -13.99 13.24
CA SER A 275 -16.58 -14.66 13.34
C SER A 275 -17.73 -13.68 13.57
N LYS A 276 -18.97 -14.12 13.35
CA LYS A 276 -20.18 -13.31 13.56
C LYS A 276 -20.22 -12.73 14.98
N GLY A 277 -20.62 -11.46 15.09
CA GLY A 277 -20.66 -10.68 16.34
C GLY A 277 -19.33 -10.04 16.76
N SER A 278 -18.23 -10.33 16.07
CA SER A 278 -16.92 -9.76 16.40
C SER A 278 -16.75 -8.30 15.93
N LEU A 279 -15.56 -7.72 16.12
CA LEU A 279 -15.28 -6.34 15.70
C LEU A 279 -15.57 -6.10 14.22
N VAL A 280 -15.32 -7.10 13.36
CA VAL A 280 -15.43 -6.92 11.90
C VAL A 280 -16.85 -6.61 11.43
N ASP A 281 -17.88 -7.10 12.11
CA ASP A 281 -19.29 -6.82 11.77
C ASP A 281 -19.69 -5.34 11.90
N ARG A 282 -18.91 -4.60 12.68
CA ARG A 282 -19.09 -3.18 12.91
C ARG A 282 -18.24 -2.32 11.97
N LEU A 283 -17.44 -2.94 11.10
CA LEU A 283 -16.60 -2.22 10.14
C LEU A 283 -17.34 -2.04 8.82
N SER A 284 -17.19 -0.84 8.26
CA SER A 284 -17.59 -0.51 6.89
C SER A 284 -16.44 0.20 6.21
N LEU A 285 -16.19 -0.17 4.96
CA LEU A 285 -15.20 0.46 4.13
C LEU A 285 -15.88 1.42 3.17
N VAL A 286 -15.36 2.65 3.12
CA VAL A 286 -15.74 3.66 2.14
C VAL A 286 -14.49 4.39 1.70
N SER A 287 -14.46 4.77 0.42
CA SER A 287 -13.32 5.43 -0.19
C SER A 287 -13.71 6.74 -0.86
N TYR A 288 -12.81 7.71 -0.76
CA TYR A 288 -12.96 9.02 -1.37
C TYR A 288 -11.67 9.39 -2.10
N ILE A 289 -11.80 9.97 -3.28
CA ILE A 289 -10.69 10.54 -4.04
C ILE A 289 -10.77 12.07 -3.98
N LYS A 290 -9.67 12.70 -3.57
CA LYS A 290 -9.51 14.16 -3.64
C LYS A 290 -8.69 14.52 -4.87
N ARG A 291 -9.23 15.36 -5.76
CA ARG A 291 -8.56 15.92 -6.94
C ARG A 291 -8.68 17.44 -6.91
N GLY A 292 -7.55 18.14 -6.76
CA GLY A 292 -7.57 19.57 -6.42
C GLY A 292 -8.31 19.78 -5.10
N GLU A 293 -9.27 20.70 -5.04
CA GLU A 293 -10.12 20.90 -3.86
C GLU A 293 -11.39 20.05 -3.84
N LYS A 294 -11.70 19.33 -4.93
CA LYS A 294 -12.90 18.49 -5.01
C LYS A 294 -12.67 17.14 -4.36
N ILE A 295 -13.64 16.69 -3.57
CA ILE A 295 -13.69 15.35 -2.97
C ILE A 295 -14.84 14.61 -3.63
N HIS A 296 -14.54 13.44 -4.19
CA HIS A 296 -15.51 12.55 -4.81
C HIS A 296 -15.57 11.28 -3.98
N GLN A 297 -16.78 10.83 -3.63
CA GLN A 297 -16.96 9.46 -3.16
C GLN A 297 -16.63 8.52 -4.31
N TYR A 298 -15.83 7.50 -4.02
CA TYR A 298 -15.31 6.58 -5.03
C TYR A 298 -16.02 5.23 -4.94
N SER A 299 -16.10 4.66 -3.75
CA SER A 299 -16.90 3.45 -3.46
C SER A 299 -18.16 3.79 -2.66
N VAL A 300 -19.17 2.94 -2.77
CA VAL A 300 -20.30 2.96 -1.84
C VAL A 300 -19.86 2.48 -0.45
N ASP A 301 -20.71 2.67 0.55
CA ASP A 301 -20.47 2.08 1.88
C ASP A 301 -20.51 0.55 1.76
N ALA A 302 -19.41 -0.10 2.12
CA ALA A 302 -19.27 -1.56 2.06
C ALA A 302 -19.09 -2.13 3.47
N PRO A 303 -20.18 -2.45 4.19
CA PRO A 303 -20.10 -3.21 5.44
C PRO A 303 -19.41 -4.55 5.20
N ALA A 304 -18.45 -4.90 6.07
CA ALA A 304 -17.73 -6.17 5.98
C ALA A 304 -18.65 -7.40 5.98
N ARG A 305 -19.76 -7.32 6.70
CA ARG A 305 -20.79 -8.37 6.79
C ARG A 305 -21.59 -8.60 5.49
N ASN A 306 -21.46 -7.71 4.50
CA ASN A 306 -22.18 -7.79 3.22
C ASN A 306 -21.35 -8.44 2.09
N TYR A 307 -20.12 -8.89 2.38
CA TYR A 307 -19.34 -9.68 1.45
C TYR A 307 -20.08 -11.00 1.13
N LEU A 308 -19.94 -11.51 -0.09
CA LEU A 308 -20.61 -12.75 -0.52
C LEU A 308 -20.30 -13.91 0.42
N LEU A 309 -19.02 -14.04 0.76
CA LEU A 309 -18.53 -14.96 1.76
C LEU A 309 -17.72 -14.19 2.81
N PHE A 310 -18.04 -14.41 4.07
CA PHE A 310 -17.37 -13.76 5.18
C PHE A 310 -17.28 -14.67 6.42
N HIS A 311 -16.70 -14.18 7.51
CA HIS A 311 -16.55 -14.92 8.76
C HIS A 311 -15.81 -16.25 8.59
N ASP A 312 -16.23 -17.26 9.33
CA ASP A 312 -15.61 -18.59 9.34
C ASP A 312 -15.74 -19.27 7.97
N ASP A 313 -16.87 -19.10 7.27
CA ASP A 313 -17.10 -19.65 5.93
C ASP A 313 -16.06 -19.13 4.92
N LEU A 314 -15.67 -17.85 5.01
CA LEU A 314 -14.60 -17.29 4.18
C LEU A 314 -13.24 -17.88 4.52
N MET A 315 -12.94 -18.06 5.81
CA MET A 315 -11.66 -18.65 6.23
C MET A 315 -11.52 -20.08 5.73
N ASP A 316 -12.58 -20.89 5.88
CA ASP A 316 -12.62 -22.27 5.42
C ASP A 316 -12.51 -22.35 3.90
N TRP A 317 -13.20 -21.47 3.18
CA TRP A 317 -13.10 -21.39 1.73
C TRP A 317 -11.71 -20.99 1.26
N ILE A 318 -11.04 -20.02 1.92
CA ILE A 318 -9.67 -19.63 1.58
C ILE A 318 -8.72 -20.81 1.78
N VAL A 319 -8.80 -21.50 2.93
CA VAL A 319 -7.94 -22.67 3.22
C VAL A 319 -8.16 -23.78 2.19
N LYS A 320 -9.42 -24.13 1.92
CA LYS A 320 -9.77 -25.10 0.89
C LYS A 320 -9.20 -24.71 -0.46
N SER A 321 -9.40 -23.44 -0.86
CA SER A 321 -8.95 -22.94 -2.16
C SER A 321 -7.43 -22.90 -2.27
N ILE A 322 -6.70 -22.55 -1.20
CA ILE A 322 -5.24 -22.64 -1.18
C ILE A 322 -4.78 -24.06 -1.53
N ASN A 323 -5.40 -25.06 -0.90
CA ASN A 323 -5.00 -26.46 -1.01
C ASN A 323 -5.47 -27.14 -2.31
N THR A 324 -6.58 -26.69 -2.90
CA THR A 324 -7.22 -27.42 -4.03
C THR A 324 -7.31 -26.64 -5.33
N GLN A 325 -7.06 -25.32 -5.36
CA GLN A 325 -7.14 -24.53 -6.60
C GLN A 325 -6.03 -24.95 -7.56
N ILE A 326 -6.42 -25.27 -8.80
CA ILE A 326 -5.51 -25.69 -9.87
C ILE A 326 -5.24 -24.56 -10.86
N ASN A 327 -4.08 -24.62 -11.52
CA ASN A 327 -3.73 -23.70 -12.60
C ASN A 327 -4.66 -23.89 -13.81
N THR A 328 -5.55 -22.93 -14.05
CA THR A 328 -6.56 -22.96 -15.12
C THR A 328 -6.88 -21.55 -15.59
N GLY A 329 -6.88 -21.32 -16.92
CA GLY A 329 -7.15 -20.01 -17.50
C GLY A 329 -6.29 -18.90 -16.87
N LYS A 330 -6.94 -17.89 -16.30
CA LYS A 330 -6.28 -16.75 -15.62
C LYS A 330 -5.85 -17.02 -14.17
N TRP A 331 -6.14 -18.20 -13.64
CA TRP A 331 -5.88 -18.61 -12.26
C TRP A 331 -4.59 -19.42 -12.14
N GLU A 332 -4.00 -19.41 -10.94
CA GLU A 332 -2.77 -20.13 -10.61
C GLU A 332 -3.02 -21.09 -9.44
N GLU A 333 -2.22 -22.15 -9.36
CA GLU A 333 -2.17 -22.96 -8.14
C GLU A 333 -1.51 -22.14 -7.02
N ILE A 334 -2.06 -22.22 -5.80
CA ILE A 334 -1.60 -21.36 -4.69
C ILE A 334 -0.63 -22.10 -3.77
N PHE A 335 -0.91 -23.34 -3.38
CA PHE A 335 -0.04 -24.07 -2.45
C PHE A 335 1.39 -24.24 -2.99
N SER A 336 1.56 -24.56 -4.27
CA SER A 336 2.89 -24.65 -4.88
C SER A 336 3.68 -23.33 -4.85
N GLN A 337 3.00 -22.18 -4.81
CA GLN A 337 3.66 -20.88 -4.61
C GLN A 337 4.09 -20.67 -3.15
N LEU A 338 3.29 -21.11 -2.17
CA LEU A 338 3.68 -21.09 -0.75
C LEU A 338 4.94 -21.95 -0.52
N VAL A 339 5.04 -23.11 -1.17
CA VAL A 339 6.23 -23.98 -1.10
C VAL A 339 7.45 -23.30 -1.72
N LYS A 340 7.31 -22.71 -2.91
CA LYS A 340 8.38 -21.93 -3.57
C LYS A 340 8.82 -20.71 -2.74
N SER A 341 7.90 -20.19 -1.93
CA SER A 341 8.12 -19.13 -0.95
C SER A 341 8.69 -19.60 0.39
N ASP A 342 9.11 -20.87 0.49
CA ASP A 342 9.64 -21.48 1.71
C ASP A 342 8.73 -21.29 2.92
N TYR A 343 7.47 -21.68 2.75
CA TYR A 343 6.48 -21.77 3.82
C TYR A 343 6.40 -20.47 4.63
N PRO A 344 5.87 -19.39 4.03
CA PRO A 344 5.66 -18.13 4.73
C PRO A 344 4.84 -18.36 5.99
N THR A 345 5.14 -17.61 7.06
CA THR A 345 4.48 -17.82 8.36
C THR A 345 3.21 -17.00 8.51
N SER A 346 2.97 -16.07 7.59
CA SER A 346 1.80 -15.18 7.62
C SER A 346 1.41 -14.73 6.22
N MET A 347 0.22 -14.16 6.08
CA MET A 347 -0.25 -13.57 4.84
C MET A 347 -1.11 -12.33 5.05
N TRP A 348 -1.06 -11.41 4.10
CA TRP A 348 -2.08 -10.38 3.90
C TRP A 348 -3.00 -10.81 2.77
N ILE A 349 -4.31 -10.75 3.05
CA ILE A 349 -5.37 -11.16 2.14
C ILE A 349 -6.21 -9.93 1.77
N ALA A 350 -6.23 -9.57 0.49
CA ALA A 350 -7.16 -8.57 -0.05
C ALA A 350 -8.51 -9.26 -0.30
N LEU A 351 -9.55 -8.87 0.44
CA LEU A 351 -10.78 -9.68 0.54
C LEU A 351 -11.79 -9.44 -0.58
N GLY A 352 -11.53 -8.52 -1.50
CA GLY A 352 -12.43 -8.08 -2.56
C GLY A 352 -12.91 -6.64 -2.34
N ALA A 353 -12.90 -5.86 -3.40
CA ALA A 353 -13.35 -4.48 -3.41
C ALA A 353 -14.87 -4.38 -3.39
N GLY A 354 -15.37 -3.36 -2.70
CA GLY A 354 -16.78 -3.00 -2.72
C GLY A 354 -17.23 -2.46 -4.09
N GLU A 355 -18.52 -2.17 -4.20
CA GLU A 355 -19.07 -1.54 -5.40
C GLU A 355 -18.61 -0.08 -5.54
N TYR A 356 -18.48 0.36 -6.79
CA TYR A 356 -18.14 1.74 -7.11
C TYR A 356 -19.38 2.62 -7.23
N THR A 357 -19.21 3.90 -6.93
CA THR A 357 -20.16 4.93 -7.38
C THR A 357 -20.06 5.14 -8.90
N PRO A 358 -21.01 5.82 -9.56
CA PRO A 358 -20.88 6.17 -10.98
C PRO A 358 -19.62 6.98 -11.32
N TRP A 359 -19.03 7.69 -10.34
CA TRP A 359 -17.76 8.40 -10.54
C TRP A 359 -16.54 7.47 -10.46
N GLY A 360 -16.64 6.38 -9.68
CA GLY A 360 -15.54 5.45 -9.45
C GLY A 360 -15.47 4.27 -10.40
N ALA A 361 -16.57 3.99 -11.10
CA ALA A 361 -16.71 2.94 -12.10
C ALA A 361 -15.89 3.22 -13.38
#